data_AF-A0A803KYH7-F1
#
_entry.id   AF-A0A803KYH7-F1
#
_cell.length_a   1.000
_cell.length_b   1.000
_cell.length_c   1.000
_cell.angle_alpha   90.00
_cell.angle_beta   90.00
_cell.angle_gamma   90.00
#
_symmetry.space_group_name_H-M   'P 1'
#
loop_
_entity.id
_entity.type
_entity.pdbx_description
1 polymer ?
#
loop_
_entity_poly.entity_id
_entity_poly.type
_entity_poly.pdbx_seq_one_letter_code
_entity_poly.pdbx_strand_id
1 'polypeptide(L)'
;MKHLKLFLTVLLVIQQCHTFFKVDAGVIRRRVGDGFIRVRGTRFLLNGSPYYANGFNAYWLMYMASDPSQRYLVSNVFREASSHGLTVARTWAFNDGGDRALQLFPGSYDEHVFQGLDFVIAEARKHGLKLILSFANNYESMGGKKQYVN
;
A
#
# COMPACT_ATOMS: atom_id res chain seq x y z
N MET A 1 -42.21 38.41 32.85
CA MET A 1 -40.77 38.43 32.47
C MET A 1 -40.09 37.06 32.46
N LYS A 2 -40.42 36.09 33.35
CA LYS A 2 -39.78 34.76 33.36
C LYS A 2 -40.13 33.89 32.14
N HIS A 3 -41.37 33.94 31.67
CA HIS A 3 -41.83 33.17 30.49
C HIS A 3 -41.24 33.68 29.16
N LEU A 4 -40.97 34.99 29.05
CA LEU A 4 -40.33 35.59 27.88
C LEU A 4 -38.87 35.13 27.75
N LYS A 5 -38.14 35.03 28.87
CA LYS A 5 -36.78 34.48 28.89
C LYS A 5 -36.75 33.02 28.46
N LEU A 6 -37.68 32.19 28.96
CA LEU A 6 -37.77 30.78 28.56
C LEU A 6 -38.07 30.61 27.06
N PHE A 7 -38.97 31.44 26.52
CA PHE A 7 -39.31 31.43 25.11
C PHE A 7 -38.11 31.82 24.21
N LEU A 8 -37.36 32.86 24.61
CA LEU A 8 -36.13 33.27 23.93
C LEU A 8 -35.02 32.21 24.01
N THR A 9 -34.88 31.50 25.14
CA THR A 9 -33.89 30.41 25.25
C THR A 9 -34.26 29.21 24.37
N VAL A 10 -35.55 28.84 24.29
CA VAL A 10 -36.01 27.76 23.41
C VAL A 10 -35.83 28.13 21.94
N LEU A 11 -36.10 29.39 21.56
CA LEU A 11 -35.81 29.89 20.21
C LEU A 11 -34.31 29.83 19.88
N LEU A 12 -33.43 30.19 20.81
CA LEU A 12 -31.97 30.10 20.61
C LEU A 12 -31.48 28.65 20.46
N VAL A 13 -32.05 27.70 21.22
CA VAL A 13 -31.73 26.27 21.09
C VAL A 13 -32.24 25.71 19.75
N ILE A 14 -33.43 26.11 19.30
CA ILE A 14 -33.97 25.74 17.99
C ILE A 14 -33.11 26.35 16.86
N GLN A 15 -32.66 27.60 17.01
CA GLN A 15 -31.81 28.29 16.03
C GLN A 15 -30.38 27.69 15.97
N GLN A 16 -29.85 27.20 17.10
CA GLN A 16 -28.61 26.42 17.14
C GLN A 16 -28.78 25.00 16.58
N CYS A 17 -29.97 24.40 16.69
CA CYS A 17 -30.27 23.10 16.09
C CYS A 17 -30.43 23.18 14.57
N HIS A 18 -30.91 24.32 14.04
CA HIS A 18 -31.03 24.57 12.59
C HIS A 18 -29.77 25.11 11.91
N THR A 19 -28.68 25.37 12.66
CA THR A 19 -27.37 25.74 12.09
C THR A 19 -26.45 24.54 11.83
N PHE A 20 -26.93 23.31 12.02
CA PHE A 20 -26.41 22.18 11.25
C PHE A 20 -26.82 22.37 9.80
N PHE A 21 -25.94 23.01 9.05
CA PHE A 21 -25.95 23.07 7.59
C PHE A 21 -26.57 21.77 7.04
N LYS A 22 -27.72 21.92 6.37
CA LYS A 22 -28.00 21.09 5.21
C LYS A 22 -26.86 21.37 4.23
N VAL A 23 -25.76 20.65 4.38
CA VAL A 23 -24.87 20.40 3.27
C VAL A 23 -25.78 19.72 2.27
N ASP A 24 -26.03 20.40 1.15
CA ASP A 24 -26.58 19.75 -0.02
C ASP A 24 -25.76 18.47 -0.19
N ALA A 25 -26.40 17.33 0.05
CA ALA A 25 -25.94 16.06 -0.44
C ALA A 25 -26.18 16.06 -1.96
N GLY A 26 -25.68 17.09 -2.66
CA GLY A 26 -25.06 16.83 -3.93
C GLY A 26 -24.12 15.68 -3.63
N VAL A 27 -24.38 14.56 -4.28
CA VAL A 27 -23.55 13.37 -4.17
C VAL A 27 -22.15 13.81 -4.57
N ILE A 28 -21.38 14.33 -3.61
CA ILE A 28 -19.95 14.27 -3.65
C ILE A 28 -19.75 12.78 -3.59
N ARG A 29 -19.72 12.15 -4.78
CA ARG A 29 -18.91 10.98 -5.00
C ARG A 29 -17.59 11.39 -4.40
N ARG A 30 -17.39 11.05 -3.12
CA ARG A 30 -16.09 11.01 -2.50
C ARG A 30 -15.36 10.15 -3.51
N ARG A 31 -14.53 10.77 -4.37
CA ARG A 31 -13.75 10.00 -5.33
C ARG A 31 -13.04 9.02 -4.42
N VAL A 32 -13.47 7.76 -4.45
CA VAL A 32 -12.74 6.69 -3.80
C VAL A 32 -11.39 6.86 -4.44
N GLY A 33 -10.43 7.34 -3.65
CA GLY A 33 -9.11 7.60 -4.19
C GLY A 33 -8.67 6.29 -4.83
N ASP A 34 -8.02 6.40 -5.97
CA ASP A 34 -7.58 5.27 -6.80
C ASP A 34 -6.62 4.30 -6.08
N GLY A 35 -6.36 4.52 -4.80
CA GLY A 35 -5.52 3.68 -3.95
C GLY A 35 -4.03 3.96 -4.15
N PHE A 36 -3.66 4.89 -5.03
CA PHE A 36 -2.27 5.26 -5.26
C PHE A 36 -1.79 6.24 -4.19
N ILE A 37 -0.56 6.02 -3.72
CA ILE A 37 0.14 7.01 -2.92
C ILE A 37 0.56 8.15 -3.84
N ARG A 38 0.28 9.38 -3.42
CA ARG A 38 0.64 10.61 -4.13
C ARG A 38 1.56 11.46 -3.28
N VAL A 39 2.18 12.46 -3.88
CA VAL A 39 3.04 13.43 -3.20
C VAL A 39 2.36 14.80 -3.19
N ARG A 40 2.45 15.52 -2.07
CA ARG A 40 2.12 16.94 -1.96
C ARG A 40 3.22 17.65 -1.18
N GLY A 41 4.06 18.40 -1.88
CA GLY A 41 5.27 18.98 -1.31
C GLY A 41 6.18 17.88 -0.78
N THR A 42 6.46 17.89 0.52
CA THR A 42 7.33 16.91 1.20
C THR A 42 6.58 15.76 1.86
N ARG A 43 5.27 15.59 1.60
CA ARG A 43 4.44 14.57 2.25
C ARG A 43 3.82 13.60 1.26
N PHE A 44 3.71 12.34 1.69
CA PHE A 44 2.88 11.36 1.00
C PHE A 44 1.41 11.50 1.40
N LEU A 45 0.52 11.20 0.46
CA LEU A 45 -0.92 11.17 0.63
C LEU A 45 -1.49 9.85 0.14
N LEU A 46 -2.46 9.28 0.86
CA LEU A 46 -3.29 8.17 0.41
C LEU A 46 -4.75 8.62 0.44
N ASN A 47 -5.41 8.61 -0.72
CA ASN A 47 -6.81 9.03 -0.86
C ASN A 47 -7.08 10.45 -0.29
N GLY A 48 -6.12 11.36 -0.43
CA GLY A 48 -6.20 12.75 0.03
C GLY A 48 -5.74 12.98 1.47
N SER A 49 -5.58 11.93 2.27
CA SER A 49 -5.12 12.02 3.67
C SER A 49 -3.60 11.84 3.76
N PRO A 50 -2.90 12.47 4.72
CA PRO A 50 -1.49 12.21 5.00
C PRO A 50 -1.22 10.70 5.19
N TYR A 51 -0.18 10.20 4.51
CA TYR A 51 0.28 8.83 4.63
C TYR A 51 1.71 8.85 5.19
N TYR A 52 1.91 8.15 6.31
CA TYR A 52 3.22 7.98 6.94
C TYR A 52 3.61 6.51 6.79
N ALA A 53 4.66 6.27 6.03
CA ALA A 53 5.18 4.93 5.80
C ALA A 53 5.87 4.43 7.08
N ASN A 54 5.39 3.30 7.59
CA ASN A 54 6.08 2.49 8.60
C ASN A 54 6.15 1.07 8.04
N GLY A 55 7.33 0.50 7.91
CA GLY A 55 7.49 -0.69 7.06
C GLY A 55 8.77 -1.46 7.28
N PHE A 56 8.99 -2.42 6.39
CA PHE A 56 10.08 -3.38 6.49
C PHE A 56 10.67 -3.71 5.12
N ASN A 57 11.85 -4.34 5.12
CA ASN A 57 12.47 -4.91 3.92
C ASN A 57 12.33 -6.43 3.96
N ALA A 58 11.85 -7.01 2.87
CA ALA A 58 11.84 -8.45 2.65
C ALA A 58 12.15 -8.67 1.17
N TYR A 59 13.42 -8.78 0.82
CA TYR A 59 13.85 -8.89 -0.58
C TYR A 59 13.43 -10.22 -1.24
N TRP A 60 13.19 -11.25 -0.43
CA TRP A 60 13.01 -12.64 -0.82
C TRP A 60 11.58 -13.03 -1.18
N LEU A 61 10.61 -12.11 -1.12
CA LEU A 61 9.19 -12.46 -1.22
C LEU A 61 8.85 -13.17 -2.54
N MET A 62 9.33 -12.64 -3.68
CA MET A 62 9.12 -13.27 -5.00
C MET A 62 9.80 -14.64 -5.09
N TYR A 63 11.03 -14.75 -4.60
CA TYR A 63 11.81 -16.00 -4.59
C TYR A 63 11.12 -17.12 -3.78
N MET A 64 10.52 -16.77 -2.64
CA MET A 64 9.75 -17.74 -1.86
C MET A 64 8.40 -18.04 -2.51
N ALA A 65 7.73 -17.03 -3.06
CA ALA A 65 6.42 -17.19 -3.70
C ALA A 65 6.45 -17.94 -5.04
N SER A 66 7.60 -18.00 -5.70
CA SER A 66 7.78 -18.79 -6.92
C SER A 66 7.61 -20.28 -6.64
N ASP A 67 7.91 -20.75 -5.43
CA ASP A 67 7.58 -22.10 -4.98
C ASP A 67 6.20 -22.12 -4.31
N PRO A 68 5.18 -22.76 -4.91
CA PRO A 68 3.83 -22.79 -4.33
C PRO A 68 3.78 -23.35 -2.91
N SER A 69 4.69 -24.27 -2.55
CA SER A 69 4.75 -24.86 -1.21
C SER A 69 5.25 -23.87 -0.14
N GLN A 70 5.87 -22.77 -0.55
CA GLN A 70 6.46 -21.77 0.33
C GLN A 70 5.68 -20.44 0.38
N ARG A 71 4.63 -20.30 -0.44
CA ARG A 71 3.77 -19.10 -0.47
C ARG A 71 3.19 -18.69 0.89
N TYR A 72 2.97 -19.66 1.78
CA TYR A 72 2.49 -19.40 3.13
C TYR A 72 3.45 -18.50 3.94
N LEU A 73 4.75 -18.50 3.64
CA LEU A 73 5.73 -17.63 4.29
C LEU A 73 5.47 -16.15 3.99
N VAL A 74 5.07 -15.85 2.74
CA VAL A 74 4.69 -14.50 2.32
C VAL A 74 3.37 -14.08 3.00
N SER A 75 2.37 -14.95 3.03
CA SER A 75 1.13 -14.68 3.78
C SER A 75 1.39 -14.44 5.27
N ASN A 76 2.27 -15.23 5.89
CA ASN A 76 2.60 -15.10 7.31
C ASN A 76 3.27 -13.76 7.61
N VAL A 77 4.31 -13.39 6.88
CA VAL A 77 5.02 -12.12 7.13
C VAL A 77 4.11 -10.91 6.88
N PHE A 78 3.23 -10.96 5.87
CA PHE A 78 2.26 -9.89 5.65
C PHE A 78 1.18 -9.81 6.72
N ARG A 79 0.70 -10.95 7.21
CA ARG A 79 -0.22 -11.00 8.35
C ARG A 79 0.42 -10.40 9.61
N GLU A 80 1.64 -10.81 9.94
CA GLU A 80 2.38 -10.30 11.09
C GLU A 80 2.64 -8.80 10.97
N ALA A 81 3.17 -8.35 9.84
CA ALA A 81 3.41 -6.94 9.55
C ALA A 81 2.13 -6.10 9.73
N SER A 82 1.02 -6.55 9.17
CA SER A 82 -0.29 -5.89 9.29
C SER A 82 -0.77 -5.85 10.76
N SER A 83 -0.61 -6.94 11.52
CA SER A 83 -0.98 -6.98 12.95
C SER A 83 -0.14 -6.05 13.83
N HIS A 84 1.08 -5.70 13.39
CA HIS A 84 1.96 -4.74 14.05
C HIS A 84 1.83 -3.31 13.50
N GLY A 85 0.85 -3.04 12.63
CA GLY A 85 0.58 -1.70 12.10
C GLY A 85 1.60 -1.24 11.05
N LEU A 86 2.38 -2.15 10.46
CA LEU A 86 3.20 -1.83 9.30
C LEU A 86 2.30 -1.66 8.07
N THR A 87 2.69 -0.76 7.18
CA THR A 87 1.86 -0.29 6.05
C THR A 87 2.56 -0.44 4.69
N VAL A 88 3.87 -0.72 4.68
CA VAL A 88 4.65 -0.87 3.44
C VAL A 88 5.71 -1.96 3.59
N ALA A 89 5.91 -2.73 2.53
CA ALA A 89 7.02 -3.64 2.37
C ALA A 89 7.88 -3.24 1.17
N ARG A 90 9.20 -3.20 1.33
CA ARG A 90 10.14 -3.11 0.22
C ARG A 90 10.65 -4.51 -0.16
N THR A 91 10.51 -4.87 -1.43
CA THR A 91 10.95 -6.16 -1.98
C THR A 91 11.64 -5.98 -3.32
N TRP A 92 12.33 -7.01 -3.79
CA TRP A 92 12.88 -7.06 -5.14
C TRP A 92 11.82 -7.60 -6.11
N ALA A 93 11.76 -6.96 -7.28
CA ALA A 93 11.03 -7.38 -8.46
C ALA A 93 12.02 -7.67 -9.60
N PHE A 94 13.19 -8.19 -9.21
CA PHE A 94 14.24 -8.70 -10.08
C PHE A 94 14.84 -9.95 -9.42
N ASN A 95 15.37 -10.83 -10.25
CA ASN A 95 16.34 -11.86 -9.88
C ASN A 95 16.99 -12.28 -11.20
N ASP A 96 18.21 -11.82 -11.44
CA ASP A 96 18.85 -11.88 -12.76
C ASP A 96 19.94 -12.96 -12.83
N GLY A 97 19.98 -13.87 -11.86
CA GLY A 97 20.93 -14.98 -11.88
C GLY A 97 20.82 -15.93 -10.69
N GLY A 98 21.25 -17.17 -10.91
CA GLY A 98 21.22 -18.24 -9.90
C GLY A 98 19.91 -19.03 -9.90
N ASP A 99 19.61 -19.66 -8.75
CA ASP A 99 18.37 -20.41 -8.58
C ASP A 99 17.14 -19.49 -8.66
N ARG A 100 16.08 -19.97 -9.32
CA ARG A 100 14.80 -19.26 -9.49
C ARG A 100 14.98 -17.83 -10.04
N ALA A 101 15.90 -17.65 -10.99
CA ALA A 101 16.07 -16.40 -11.70
C ALA A 101 14.76 -15.99 -12.39
N LEU A 102 14.34 -14.74 -12.17
CA LEU A 102 13.20 -14.13 -12.86
C LEU A 102 13.58 -13.83 -14.31
N GLN A 103 14.75 -13.25 -14.54
CA GLN A 103 15.25 -12.92 -15.87
C GLN A 103 16.40 -13.86 -16.21
N LEU A 104 16.17 -14.74 -17.19
CA LEU A 104 17.12 -15.77 -17.61
C LEU A 104 18.17 -15.18 -18.56
N PHE A 105 17.71 -14.29 -19.44
CA PHE A 105 18.51 -13.52 -20.39
C PHE A 105 17.88 -12.14 -20.55
N PRO A 106 18.59 -11.12 -21.06
CA PRO A 106 18.01 -9.80 -21.31
C PRO A 106 16.70 -9.88 -22.12
N GLY A 107 15.59 -9.48 -21.50
CA GLY A 107 14.25 -9.53 -22.10
C GLY A 107 13.56 -10.89 -22.12
N SER A 108 14.18 -11.94 -21.56
CA SER A 108 13.61 -13.29 -21.44
C SER A 108 13.36 -13.63 -19.97
N TYR A 109 12.10 -13.83 -19.61
CA TYR A 109 11.67 -14.00 -18.23
C TYR A 109 11.07 -15.40 -17.98
N ASP A 110 11.26 -15.90 -16.76
CA ASP A 110 10.58 -17.09 -16.27
C ASP A 110 9.20 -16.70 -15.72
N GLU A 111 8.15 -17.08 -16.47
CA GLU A 111 6.75 -16.83 -16.12
C GLU A 111 6.34 -17.46 -14.77
N HIS A 112 6.92 -18.60 -14.40
CA HIS A 112 6.62 -19.24 -13.12
C HIS A 112 7.11 -18.38 -11.93
N VAL A 113 8.30 -17.78 -12.07
CA VAL A 113 8.82 -16.84 -11.07
C VAL A 113 8.00 -15.54 -11.09
N PHE A 114 7.56 -15.09 -12.27
CA PHE A 114 6.71 -13.91 -12.43
C PHE A 114 5.38 -14.05 -11.67
N GLN A 115 4.74 -15.22 -11.76
CA GLN A 115 3.53 -15.54 -10.99
C GLN A 115 3.78 -15.54 -9.47
N GLY A 116 5.02 -15.77 -9.04
CA GLY A 116 5.45 -15.55 -7.66
C GLY A 116 5.31 -14.09 -7.25
N LEU A 117 5.74 -13.15 -8.10
CA LEU A 117 5.56 -11.71 -7.85
C LEU A 117 4.08 -11.31 -7.87
N ASP A 118 3.27 -11.89 -8.76
CA ASP A 118 1.82 -11.66 -8.77
C ASP A 118 1.18 -12.07 -7.45
N PHE A 119 1.57 -13.23 -6.90
CA PHE A 119 1.11 -13.67 -5.59
C PHE A 119 1.49 -12.68 -4.49
N VAL A 120 2.72 -12.17 -4.49
CA VAL A 120 3.19 -11.16 -3.53
C VAL A 120 2.33 -9.89 -3.60
N ILE A 121 2.02 -9.40 -4.80
CA ILE A 121 1.19 -8.20 -4.99
C ILE A 121 -0.25 -8.44 -4.51
N ALA A 122 -0.84 -9.58 -4.88
CA ALA A 122 -2.19 -9.95 -4.48
C ALA A 122 -2.32 -10.11 -2.96
N GLU A 123 -1.34 -10.76 -2.33
CA GLU A 123 -1.36 -11.01 -0.89
C GLU A 123 -1.06 -9.73 -0.09
N ALA A 124 -0.16 -8.86 -0.56
CA ALA A 124 0.05 -7.54 0.04
C ALA A 124 -1.25 -6.72 0.08
N ARG A 125 -2.01 -6.73 -1.04
CA ARG A 125 -3.32 -6.05 -1.12
C ARG A 125 -4.30 -6.61 -0.09
N LYS A 126 -4.37 -7.94 0.07
CA LYS A 126 -5.25 -8.61 1.04
C LYS A 126 -4.95 -8.20 2.49
N HIS A 127 -3.69 -7.92 2.80
CA HIS A 127 -3.23 -7.47 4.11
C HIS A 127 -3.15 -5.94 4.27
N GLY A 128 -3.59 -5.17 3.27
CA GLY A 128 -3.60 -3.70 3.31
C GLY A 128 -2.23 -3.05 3.19
N LEU A 129 -1.21 -3.79 2.73
CA LEU A 129 0.15 -3.30 2.57
C LEU A 129 0.37 -2.66 1.20
N LYS A 130 1.23 -1.64 1.17
CA LYS A 130 1.81 -1.08 -0.04
C LYS A 130 3.16 -1.72 -0.34
N LEU A 131 3.58 -1.69 -1.60
CA LEU A 131 4.85 -2.25 -2.03
C LEU A 131 5.75 -1.18 -2.62
N ILE A 132 7.04 -1.25 -2.26
CA ILE A 132 8.12 -0.58 -2.98
C ILE A 132 8.89 -1.69 -3.71
N LEU A 133 8.84 -1.67 -5.04
CA LEU A 133 9.47 -2.67 -5.90
C LEU A 133 10.80 -2.11 -6.42
N SER A 134 11.91 -2.75 -6.04
CA SER A 134 13.22 -2.49 -6.65
C SER A 134 13.35 -3.35 -7.89
N PHE A 135 13.77 -2.77 -9.02
CA PHE A 135 13.88 -3.49 -10.32
C PHE A 135 15.30 -3.89 -10.70
N ALA A 136 16.31 -3.48 -9.93
CA ALA A 136 17.68 -3.88 -10.13
C ALA A 136 18.45 -3.80 -8.80
N ASN A 137 19.65 -4.38 -8.79
CA ASN A 137 20.62 -4.27 -7.70
C ASN A 137 21.94 -3.69 -8.20
N ASN A 138 22.61 -2.89 -7.37
CA ASN A 138 24.00 -2.52 -7.64
C ASN A 138 24.97 -3.66 -7.30
N TYR A 139 24.62 -4.47 -6.31
CA TYR A 139 25.43 -5.57 -5.79
C TYR A 139 25.10 -6.90 -6.48
N GLU A 140 25.88 -7.93 -6.18
CA GLU A 140 25.85 -9.23 -6.88
C GLU A 140 24.70 -10.16 -6.46
N SER A 141 24.07 -9.87 -5.32
CA SER A 141 22.98 -10.71 -4.81
C SER A 141 21.82 -10.75 -5.80
N MET A 142 21.42 -11.96 -6.19
CA MET A 142 20.40 -12.22 -7.22
C MET A 142 20.77 -11.60 -8.58
N GLY A 143 22.05 -11.64 -8.94
CA GLY A 143 22.58 -11.14 -10.20
C GLY A 143 23.05 -9.68 -10.09
N GLY A 144 22.11 -8.75 -10.24
CA GLY A 144 22.38 -7.31 -10.19
C GLY A 144 23.20 -6.77 -11.35
N LYS A 145 23.78 -5.58 -11.17
CA LYS A 145 24.45 -4.80 -12.23
C LYS A 145 25.50 -5.61 -13.02
N LYS A 146 26.24 -6.51 -12.37
CA LYS A 146 27.27 -7.35 -13.01
C LYS A 146 26.72 -8.27 -14.10
N GLN A 147 25.42 -8.55 -14.13
CA GLN A 147 24.79 -9.31 -15.22
C GLN A 147 24.70 -8.52 -16.52
N TYR A 148 24.85 -7.20 -16.46
CA TYR A 148 24.59 -6.30 -17.60
C TYR A 148 25.83 -5.55 -18.06
N VAL A 149 26.76 -5.27 -17.16
CA VAL A 149 27.95 -4.46 -17.45
C VAL A 149 29.16 -5.03 -16.73
N ASN A 150 30.28 -5.05 -17.45
CA ASN A 150 31.60 -5.49 -16.96
C ASN A 150 32.33 -4.36 -16.24
#